data_AF-A0A1N7NZ11-F1
#
_entry.id   AF-A0A1N7NZ11-F1
#
_cell.length_a   1.000
_cell.length_b   1.000
_cell.length_c   1.000
_cell.angle_alpha   90.00
_cell.angle_beta   90.00
_cell.angle_gamma   90.00
#
_symmetry.space_group_name_H-M   'P 1'
#
loop_
_entity.id
_entity.type
_entity.pdbx_description
1 polymer ?
#
loop_
_entity_poly.entity_id
_entity_poly.type
_entity_poly.pdbx_seq_one_letter_code
_entity_poly.pdbx_strand_id
1 'polypeptide(L)'
;MKKLLLIATLSICSIVYSQTQTFYYTKKLKDLKTYVNNVYKSDSTIIKSYVKNSQNGKIYPLKTTDVYDEYGDMIYENIYQILEKDKKIVYIKQLLYYWAEGIPFNESSYEYYFDENKNLIGVKKSTFNSYGDFKDISYNIEYVLNNKLGKLEKTSNYYAKGDKIVDSKSKDVKIADKDGMIKNSIKFLNNITIRDLEGFMKKEKIKYYK
;
A
#
# COMPACT_ATOMS: atom_id res chain seq x y z
N MET A 1 26.45 11.35 -42.21
CA MET A 1 25.74 10.05 -42.01
C MET A 1 26.17 9.30 -40.75
N LYS A 2 27.47 9.07 -40.48
CA LYS A 2 27.93 8.34 -39.27
C LYS A 2 27.42 8.91 -37.92
N LYS A 3 27.33 10.25 -37.78
CA LYS A 3 26.81 10.91 -36.56
C LYS A 3 25.30 10.69 -36.33
N LEU A 4 24.50 10.61 -37.39
CA LEU A 4 23.04 10.35 -37.30
C LEU A 4 22.73 8.90 -36.89
N LEU A 5 23.51 7.95 -37.40
CA LEU A 5 23.43 6.52 -37.01
C LEU A 5 23.79 6.31 -35.54
N LEU A 6 24.77 7.05 -35.01
CA LEU A 6 25.17 7.00 -33.60
C LEU A 6 24.09 7.57 -32.67
N ILE A 7 23.46 8.68 -33.06
CA ILE A 7 22.37 9.31 -32.28
C ILE A 7 21.12 8.42 -32.29
N ALA A 8 20.78 7.83 -33.44
CA ALA A 8 19.64 6.91 -33.54
C ALA A 8 19.86 5.64 -32.68
N THR A 9 21.06 5.07 -32.69
CA THR A 9 21.38 3.89 -31.85
C THR A 9 21.39 4.22 -30.36
N LEU A 10 21.94 5.37 -29.95
CA LEU A 10 21.87 5.84 -28.55
C LEU A 10 20.43 6.09 -28.09
N SER A 11 19.57 6.61 -28.96
CA SER A 11 18.15 6.85 -28.69
C SER A 11 17.38 5.53 -28.54
N ILE A 12 17.66 4.53 -29.38
CA ILE A 12 17.03 3.21 -29.30
C ILE A 12 17.51 2.46 -28.06
N CYS A 13 18.81 2.48 -27.75
CA CYS A 13 19.35 1.85 -26.54
C CYS A 13 18.74 2.43 -25.25
N SER A 14 18.56 3.75 -25.19
CA SER A 14 17.97 4.41 -24.01
C SER A 14 16.46 4.15 -23.85
N ILE A 15 15.72 3.96 -24.95
CA ILE A 15 14.31 3.54 -24.91
C ILE A 15 14.18 2.08 -24.45
N VAL A 16 15.04 1.17 -24.95
CA VAL A 16 15.00 -0.25 -24.60
C VAL A 16 15.40 -0.49 -23.15
N TYR A 17 16.48 0.15 -22.67
CA TYR A 17 16.87 0.13 -21.24
C TYR A 17 15.78 0.70 -20.34
N SER A 18 15.07 1.69 -20.87
CA SER A 18 13.77 2.18 -20.42
C SER A 18 12.78 1.09 -20.01
N GLN A 19 12.26 0.41 -21.02
CA GLN A 19 11.12 -0.51 -20.88
C GLN A 19 11.53 -1.77 -20.10
N THR A 20 12.69 -2.33 -20.45
CA THR A 20 13.75 -2.75 -19.52
C THR A 20 13.41 -2.86 -18.03
N GLN A 21 13.57 -1.72 -17.38
CA GLN A 21 13.59 -1.58 -15.93
C GLN A 21 12.23 -1.28 -15.31
N THR A 22 11.29 -0.66 -16.03
CA THR A 22 9.89 -0.56 -15.56
C THR A 22 9.29 -1.97 -15.44
N PHE A 23 9.61 -2.85 -16.40
CA PHE A 23 9.27 -4.27 -16.31
C PHE A 23 9.93 -4.96 -15.11
N TYR A 24 11.18 -4.60 -14.78
CA TYR A 24 11.89 -5.11 -13.61
C TYR A 24 11.15 -4.83 -12.30
N TYR A 25 10.78 -3.57 -11.99
CA TYR A 25 10.06 -3.27 -10.75
C TYR A 25 8.65 -3.84 -10.73
N THR A 26 7.99 -3.92 -11.88
CA THR A 26 6.67 -4.54 -11.98
C THR A 26 6.75 -6.03 -11.60
N LYS A 27 7.74 -6.75 -12.15
CA LYS A 27 7.99 -8.15 -11.80
C LYS A 27 8.39 -8.30 -10.34
N LYS A 28 9.34 -7.50 -9.87
CA LYS A 28 9.83 -7.54 -8.48
C LYS A 28 8.72 -7.25 -7.47
N LEU A 29 7.87 -6.27 -7.75
CA LEU A 29 6.70 -5.97 -6.92
C LEU A 29 5.71 -7.13 -6.91
N LYS A 30 5.46 -7.79 -8.04
CA LYS A 30 4.60 -8.97 -8.11
C LYS A 30 5.15 -10.11 -7.26
N ASP A 31 6.45 -10.38 -7.36
CA ASP A 31 7.12 -11.42 -6.56
C ASP A 31 7.04 -11.10 -5.06
N LEU A 32 7.25 -9.83 -4.69
CA LEU A 32 7.17 -9.37 -3.31
C LEU A 32 5.75 -9.42 -2.74
N LYS A 33 4.73 -9.01 -3.51
CA LYS A 33 3.31 -9.20 -3.14
C LYS A 33 2.96 -10.66 -2.91
N THR A 34 3.47 -11.55 -3.78
CA THR A 34 3.27 -13.01 -3.63
C THR A 34 3.92 -13.51 -2.34
N TYR A 35 5.15 -13.09 -2.06
CA TYR A 35 5.83 -13.42 -0.80
C TYR A 35 5.05 -12.93 0.43
N VAL A 36 4.62 -11.66 0.45
CA VAL A 36 3.83 -11.08 1.54
C VAL A 36 2.54 -11.88 1.75
N ASN A 37 1.79 -12.14 0.69
CA ASN A 37 0.55 -12.93 0.77
C ASN A 37 0.77 -14.34 1.30
N ASN A 38 1.88 -14.99 0.90
CA ASN A 38 2.22 -16.31 1.42
C ASN A 38 2.53 -16.25 2.91
N VAL A 39 3.29 -15.25 3.37
CA VAL A 39 3.59 -15.05 4.79
C VAL A 39 2.30 -14.89 5.61
N TYR A 40 1.38 -14.02 5.19
CA TYR A 40 0.08 -13.87 5.87
C TYR A 40 -0.71 -15.18 5.97
N LYS A 41 -0.58 -16.08 4.98
CA LYS A 41 -1.30 -17.36 4.94
C LYS A 41 -0.60 -18.48 5.73
N SER A 42 0.73 -18.52 5.72
CA SER A 42 1.50 -19.63 6.27
C SER A 42 1.98 -19.39 7.69
N ASP A 43 2.43 -18.17 7.99
CA ASP A 43 2.99 -17.80 9.28
C ASP A 43 2.87 -16.29 9.48
N SER A 44 1.73 -15.85 10.02
CA SER A 44 1.52 -14.43 10.30
C SER A 44 2.35 -13.93 11.50
N THR A 45 2.96 -14.82 12.29
CA THR A 45 3.67 -14.43 13.52
C THR A 45 4.97 -13.68 13.26
N ILE A 46 5.55 -13.84 12.07
CA ILE A 46 6.73 -13.07 11.65
C ILE A 46 6.42 -11.62 11.28
N ILE A 47 5.14 -11.26 11.16
CA ILE A 47 4.70 -9.89 10.93
C ILE A 47 4.60 -9.17 12.27
N LYS A 48 5.48 -8.19 12.47
CA LYS A 48 5.49 -7.38 13.69
C LYS A 48 4.42 -6.29 13.58
N SER A 49 3.49 -6.27 14.53
CA SER A 49 2.43 -5.27 14.57
C SER A 49 2.71 -4.20 15.63
N TYR A 50 2.28 -2.98 15.37
CA TYR A 50 2.43 -1.83 16.28
C TYR A 50 1.22 -0.92 16.18
N VAL A 51 0.94 -0.19 17.25
CA VAL A 51 -0.12 0.83 17.30
C VAL A 51 0.45 2.17 17.72
N LYS A 52 -0.04 3.26 17.12
CA LYS A 52 0.29 4.62 17.53
C LYS A 52 -0.87 5.25 18.31
N ASN A 53 -0.54 5.68 19.53
CA ASN A 53 -1.46 6.42 20.39
C ASN A 53 -1.70 7.82 19.81
N SER A 54 -2.96 8.19 19.59
CA SER A 54 -3.35 9.47 18.97
C SER A 54 -3.11 10.68 19.86
N GLN A 55 -3.11 10.50 21.18
CA GLN A 55 -2.99 11.59 22.15
C GLN A 55 -1.53 12.03 22.35
N ASN A 56 -0.60 11.08 22.35
CA ASN A 56 0.82 11.36 22.66
C ASN A 56 1.81 10.96 21.55
N GLY A 57 1.34 10.32 20.47
CA GLY A 57 2.14 9.92 19.32
C GLY A 57 3.12 8.77 19.56
N LYS A 58 3.13 8.14 20.75
CA LYS A 58 4.00 7.00 21.06
C LYS A 58 3.54 5.74 20.32
N ILE A 59 4.51 4.89 19.97
CA ILE A 59 4.29 3.63 19.25
C ILE A 59 4.51 2.46 20.22
N TYR A 60 3.57 1.53 20.25
CA TYR A 60 3.58 0.35 21.11
C TYR A 60 3.51 -0.92 20.26
N PRO A 61 4.25 -1.99 20.61
CA PRO A 61 4.16 -3.26 19.90
C PRO A 61 2.82 -3.95 20.19
N LEU A 62 2.19 -4.53 19.18
CA LEU A 62 0.99 -5.35 19.34
C LEU A 62 1.38 -6.84 19.35
N LYS A 63 0.96 -7.56 20.37
CA LYS A 63 1.14 -9.01 20.49
C LYS A 63 -0.07 -9.79 19.99
N THR A 64 -1.24 -9.16 20.00
CA THR A 64 -2.50 -9.74 19.52
C THR A 64 -3.00 -8.96 18.31
N THR A 65 -4.04 -9.49 17.66
CA THR A 65 -4.76 -8.77 16.60
C THR A 65 -5.75 -7.74 17.14
N ASP A 66 -6.04 -7.78 18.43
CA ASP A 66 -7.01 -6.90 19.09
C ASP A 66 -6.28 -5.86 19.95
N VAL A 67 -6.30 -4.61 19.47
CA VAL A 67 -5.69 -3.47 20.17
C VAL A 67 -6.41 -3.18 21.48
N TYR A 68 -7.73 -3.35 21.53
CA TYR A 68 -8.54 -3.07 22.71
C TYR A 68 -8.23 -4.07 23.83
N ASP A 69 -8.04 -5.34 23.50
CA ASP A 69 -7.65 -6.36 24.48
C ASP A 69 -6.28 -6.07 25.12
N GLU A 70 -5.33 -5.50 24.37
CA GLU A 70 -3.96 -5.26 24.86
C GLU A 70 -3.79 -3.88 25.52
N TYR A 71 -4.52 -2.86 25.05
CA TYR A 71 -4.33 -1.46 25.43
C TYR A 71 -5.58 -0.75 25.97
N GLY A 72 -6.71 -1.45 26.11
CA GLY A 72 -7.97 -0.94 26.66
C GLY A 72 -8.46 0.32 25.95
N ASP A 73 -8.74 1.36 26.73
CA ASP A 73 -9.30 2.65 26.26
C ASP A 73 -8.31 3.56 25.53
N MET A 74 -7.15 3.03 25.11
CA MET A 74 -6.20 3.83 24.34
C MET A 74 -6.83 4.31 23.03
N ILE A 75 -6.86 5.62 22.82
CA ILE A 75 -7.24 6.20 21.51
C ILE A 75 -6.07 6.01 20.55
N TYR A 76 -6.29 5.29 19.46
CA TYR A 76 -5.30 5.04 18.42
C TYR A 76 -5.79 5.52 17.06
N GLU A 77 -4.84 5.93 16.21
CA GLU A 77 -5.09 6.46 14.87
C GLU A 77 -4.61 5.50 13.79
N ASN A 78 -3.54 4.76 14.08
CA ASN A 78 -2.78 4.01 13.09
C ASN A 78 -2.30 2.68 13.67
N ILE A 79 -2.54 1.59 12.93
CA ILE A 79 -1.90 0.30 13.16
C ILE A 79 -0.90 0.06 12.04
N TYR A 80 0.33 -0.33 12.40
CA TYR A 80 1.40 -0.64 11.48
C TYR A 80 1.74 -2.12 11.56
N GLN A 81 1.80 -2.81 10.42
CA GLN A 81 2.29 -4.17 10.30
C GLN A 81 3.55 -4.16 9.45
N ILE A 82 4.64 -4.73 9.96
CA ILE A 82 5.96 -4.69 9.32
C ILE A 82 6.45 -6.11 9.11
N LEU A 83 6.87 -6.40 7.89
CA LEU A 83 7.51 -7.66 7.53
C LEU A 83 8.96 -7.40 7.11
N GLU A 84 9.85 -8.17 7.73
CA GLU A 84 11.28 -8.18 7.42
C GLU A 84 11.66 -9.47 6.70
N LYS A 85 12.61 -9.36 5.78
CA LYS A 85 13.33 -10.48 5.16
C LYS A 85 14.82 -10.21 5.29
N ASP A 86 15.58 -11.17 5.81
CA ASP A 86 17.03 -11.04 6.04
C ASP A 86 17.40 -9.77 6.85
N LYS A 87 16.63 -9.49 7.91
CA LYS A 87 16.76 -8.29 8.77
C LYS A 87 16.56 -6.95 8.04
N LYS A 88 15.89 -6.96 6.89
CA LYS A 88 15.53 -5.76 6.12
C LYS A 88 14.01 -5.68 5.98
N ILE A 89 13.45 -4.50 6.22
CA ILE A 89 12.02 -4.26 6.00
C ILE A 89 11.75 -4.32 4.50
N VAL A 90 10.84 -5.23 4.11
CA VAL A 90 10.40 -5.39 2.73
C VAL A 90 8.94 -4.98 2.53
N TYR A 91 8.18 -4.89 3.62
CA TYR A 91 6.78 -4.52 3.56
C TYR A 91 6.33 -3.79 4.84
N ILE A 92 5.52 -2.76 4.65
CA ILE A 92 4.81 -2.07 5.72
C ILE A 92 3.35 -1.91 5.29
N LYS A 93 2.41 -2.34 6.13
CA LYS A 93 0.99 -1.99 6.03
C LYS A 93 0.66 -0.98 7.12
N GLN A 94 0.03 0.13 6.74
CA GLN A 94 -0.60 1.07 7.67
C GLN A 94 -2.11 0.94 7.52
N LEU A 95 -2.81 0.70 8.63
CA LEU A 95 -4.26 0.71 8.71
C LEU A 95 -4.68 2.01 9.40
N LEU A 96 -5.51 2.79 8.71
CA LEU A 96 -6.25 3.90 9.27
C LEU A 96 -7.57 3.35 9.79
N TYR A 97 -7.72 3.30 11.11
CA TYR A 97 -8.96 2.89 11.74
C TYR A 97 -9.80 4.13 12.02
N TYR A 98 -10.98 4.21 11.40
CA TYR A 98 -11.97 5.21 11.76
C TYR A 98 -13.24 4.50 12.19
N TRP A 99 -13.40 4.35 13.51
CA TRP A 99 -14.64 3.86 14.09
C TRP A 99 -15.34 5.02 14.78
N ALA A 100 -16.57 5.29 14.38
CA ALA A 100 -17.48 6.19 15.04
C ALA A 100 -18.85 5.53 15.07
N GLU A 101 -19.48 5.54 16.24
CA GLU A 101 -20.79 4.94 16.45
C GLU A 101 -21.81 5.51 15.44
N GLY A 102 -22.56 4.61 14.77
CA GLY A 102 -23.54 5.00 13.74
C GLY A 102 -22.97 5.32 12.34
N ILE A 103 -21.66 5.25 12.13
CA ILE A 103 -21.02 5.41 10.81
C ILE A 103 -20.63 4.02 10.28
N PRO A 104 -20.98 3.65 9.03
CA PRO A 104 -20.60 2.36 8.48
C PRO A 104 -19.07 2.20 8.46
N PHE A 105 -18.61 0.98 8.71
CA PHE A 105 -17.19 0.67 8.86
C PHE A 105 -16.42 0.96 7.57
N ASN A 106 -15.52 1.96 7.65
CA ASN A 106 -14.59 2.29 6.58
C ASN A 106 -13.17 2.16 7.11
N GLU A 107 -12.44 1.21 6.52
CA GLU A 107 -11.02 1.00 6.80
C GLU A 107 -10.22 1.43 5.58
N SER A 108 -9.22 2.28 5.78
CA SER A 108 -8.26 2.60 4.72
C SER A 108 -6.92 2.00 5.05
N SER A 109 -6.30 1.33 4.09
CA SER A 109 -4.99 0.72 4.25
C SER A 109 -3.99 1.21 3.21
N TYR A 110 -2.75 1.38 3.63
CA TYR A 110 -1.63 1.74 2.78
C TYR A 110 -0.55 0.67 2.92
N GLU A 111 -0.25 0.02 1.82
CA GLU A 111 0.74 -1.04 1.70
C GLU A 111 1.96 -0.49 0.95
N TYR A 112 3.13 -0.57 1.56
CA TYR A 112 4.39 -0.07 1.03
C TYR A 112 5.35 -1.23 0.85
N TYR A 113 5.98 -1.30 -0.32
CA TYR A 113 6.82 -2.42 -0.72
C TYR A 113 8.24 -1.93 -1.02
N PHE A 114 9.22 -2.56 -0.37
CA PHE A 114 10.62 -2.15 -0.44
C PHE A 114 11.50 -3.24 -1.05
N ASP A 115 12.46 -2.83 -1.87
CA ASP A 115 13.49 -3.76 -2.36
C ASP A 115 14.61 -4.02 -1.34
N GLU A 116 15.51 -4.94 -1.65
CA GLU A 116 16.66 -5.31 -0.83
C GLU A 116 17.66 -4.17 -0.57
N ASN A 117 17.57 -3.09 -1.35
CA ASN A 117 18.36 -1.87 -1.21
C ASN A 117 17.63 -0.78 -0.42
N LYS A 118 16.47 -1.13 0.17
CA LYS A 118 15.59 -0.24 0.92
C LYS A 118 14.99 0.88 0.07
N ASN A 119 14.77 0.67 -1.23
CA ASN A 119 14.02 1.59 -2.07
C ASN A 119 12.53 1.27 -2.01
N LEU A 120 11.67 2.28 -1.92
CA LEU A 120 10.23 2.13 -2.11
C LEU A 120 9.94 1.86 -3.59
N ILE A 121 9.51 0.63 -3.91
CA ILE A 121 9.29 0.19 -5.29
C ILE A 121 7.82 0.09 -5.68
N GLY A 122 6.93 0.09 -4.70
CA GLY A 122 5.49 0.07 -4.95
C GLY A 122 4.68 0.49 -3.74
N VAL A 123 3.49 1.00 -4.02
CA VAL A 123 2.46 1.34 -3.03
C VAL A 123 1.14 0.79 -3.50
N LYS A 124 0.39 0.13 -2.62
CA LYS A 124 -1.03 -0.18 -2.84
C LYS A 124 -1.82 0.54 -1.77
N LYS A 125 -2.86 1.23 -2.20
CA LYS A 125 -3.82 1.84 -1.29
C LYS A 125 -5.16 1.17 -1.47
N SER A 126 -5.84 0.93 -0.37
CA SER A 126 -7.17 0.34 -0.37
C SER A 126 -8.06 1.14 0.55
N THR A 127 -9.31 1.34 0.13
CA THR A 127 -10.42 1.64 1.03
C THR A 127 -11.33 0.43 1.01
N PHE A 128 -11.68 -0.05 2.19
CA PHE A 128 -12.64 -1.10 2.42
C PHE A 128 -13.90 -0.48 3.01
N ASN A 129 -15.07 -0.86 2.48
CA ASN A 129 -16.35 -0.54 3.08
C ASN A 129 -17.15 -1.83 3.25
N SER A 130 -17.74 -1.99 4.43
CA SER A 130 -18.74 -3.02 4.69
C SER A 130 -20.12 -2.36 4.87
N TYR A 131 -21.13 -2.88 4.16
CA TYR A 131 -22.50 -2.38 4.24
C TYR A 131 -23.52 -3.54 4.17
N GLY A 132 -24.67 -3.36 4.84
CA GLY A 132 -25.76 -4.36 4.87
C GLY A 132 -25.31 -5.72 5.42
N ASP A 133 -25.79 -6.82 4.82
CA ASP A 133 -25.41 -8.21 5.14
C ASP A 133 -23.95 -8.54 4.73
N PHE A 134 -22.97 -7.79 5.24
CA PHE A 134 -21.53 -8.03 5.06
C PHE A 134 -21.07 -7.98 3.59
N LYS A 135 -21.62 -7.05 2.80
CA LYS A 135 -21.13 -6.83 1.44
C LYS A 135 -19.87 -5.97 1.48
N ASP A 136 -18.75 -6.64 1.24
CA ASP A 136 -17.44 -6.02 1.28
C ASP A 136 -16.95 -5.67 -0.12
N ILE A 137 -16.90 -4.36 -0.43
CA ILE A 137 -16.26 -3.86 -1.64
C ILE A 137 -15.11 -2.95 -1.23
N SER A 138 -13.95 -3.23 -1.81
CA SER A 138 -12.77 -2.37 -1.71
C SER A 138 -12.49 -1.66 -3.03
N TYR A 139 -11.99 -0.44 -2.94
CA TYR A 139 -11.37 0.26 -4.06
C TYR A 139 -9.87 0.36 -3.83
N ASN A 140 -9.10 -0.10 -4.81
CA ASN A 140 -7.66 -0.20 -4.74
C ASN A 140 -7.00 0.70 -5.77
N ILE A 141 -5.90 1.36 -5.40
CA ILE A 141 -5.00 2.06 -6.31
C ILE A 141 -3.60 1.50 -6.14
N GLU A 142 -2.93 1.17 -7.23
CA GLU A 142 -1.55 0.70 -7.20
C GLU A 142 -0.61 1.69 -7.90
N TYR A 143 0.57 1.82 -7.31
CA TYR A 143 1.66 2.62 -7.81
C TYR A 143 2.94 1.79 -7.86
N VAL A 144 3.76 2.04 -8.88
CA VAL A 144 5.05 1.36 -9.09
C VAL A 144 6.12 2.41 -9.36
N LEU A 145 7.34 2.18 -8.88
CA LEU A 145 8.46 3.07 -9.11
C LEU A 145 8.81 3.12 -10.62
N ASN A 146 8.76 4.32 -11.18
CA ASN A 146 9.28 4.60 -12.50
C ASN A 146 10.72 5.10 -12.37
N ASN A 147 11.67 4.30 -12.84
CA ASN A 147 13.09 4.63 -12.78
C ASN A 147 13.50 5.85 -13.61
N LYS A 148 12.83 6.15 -14.73
CA LYS A 148 13.16 7.34 -15.52
C LYS A 148 12.89 8.62 -14.75
N LEU A 149 11.79 8.62 -14.01
CA LEU A 149 11.30 9.81 -13.33
C LEU A 149 11.70 9.85 -11.85
N GLY A 150 12.28 8.77 -11.33
CA GLY A 150 12.65 8.65 -9.92
C GLY A 150 11.46 8.76 -8.98
N LYS A 151 10.23 8.46 -9.45
CA LYS A 151 8.99 8.62 -8.67
C LYS A 151 8.00 7.49 -8.92
N LEU A 152 7.11 7.29 -7.95
CA LEU A 152 6.00 6.35 -8.08
C LEU A 152 4.96 6.87 -9.08
N GLU A 153 4.52 6.00 -9.99
CA GLU A 153 3.44 6.30 -10.93
C GLU A 153 2.27 5.35 -10.71
N LYS A 154 1.04 5.86 -10.85
CA LYS A 154 -0.17 5.06 -10.78
C LYS A 154 -0.20 4.10 -11.97
N THR A 155 -0.29 2.81 -11.69
CA THR A 155 -0.33 1.77 -12.74
C THR A 155 -1.70 1.13 -12.87
N SER A 156 -2.49 1.10 -11.81
CA SER A 156 -3.84 0.53 -11.85
C SER A 156 -4.77 1.11 -10.79
N ASN A 157 -6.06 0.97 -11.04
CA ASN A 157 -7.09 1.05 -10.00
C ASN A 157 -8.20 0.04 -10.29
N TYR A 158 -8.74 -0.58 -9.25
CA TYR A 158 -9.74 -1.63 -9.41
C TYR A 158 -10.60 -1.77 -8.16
N TYR A 159 -11.80 -2.31 -8.36
CA TYR A 159 -12.66 -2.74 -7.27
C TYR A 159 -12.39 -4.22 -6.97
N ALA A 160 -12.45 -4.61 -5.70
CA ALA A 160 -12.30 -6.00 -5.30
C ALA A 160 -13.26 -6.40 -4.17
N LYS A 161 -13.70 -7.65 -4.21
CA LYS A 161 -14.43 -8.32 -3.13
C LYS A 161 -13.54 -9.42 -2.57
N GLY A 162 -12.95 -9.18 -1.40
CA GLY A 162 -11.80 -9.95 -0.91
C GLY A 162 -10.66 -9.91 -1.93
N ASP A 163 -10.16 -11.09 -2.31
CA ASP A 163 -9.03 -11.22 -3.27
C ASP A 163 -9.46 -11.14 -4.75
N LYS A 164 -10.76 -11.00 -5.05
CA LYS A 164 -11.28 -11.06 -6.43
C LYS A 164 -11.57 -9.68 -6.97
N ILE A 165 -10.98 -9.34 -8.12
CA ILE A 165 -11.31 -8.13 -8.89
C ILE A 165 -12.75 -8.25 -9.40
N VAL A 166 -13.52 -7.18 -9.26
CA VAL A 166 -14.92 -7.10 -9.71
C VAL A 166 -15.11 -5.97 -10.72
N ASP A 167 -16.11 -6.13 -11.60
CA ASP A 167 -16.46 -5.10 -12.58
C ASP A 167 -16.99 -3.84 -11.87
N SER A 168 -16.44 -2.69 -12.24
CA SER A 168 -16.90 -1.36 -11.84
C SER A 168 -18.39 -1.10 -12.08
N LYS A 169 -19.02 -1.80 -13.03
CA LYS A 169 -20.45 -1.67 -13.38
C LYS A 169 -21.34 -2.66 -12.61
N SER A 170 -20.76 -3.52 -11.79
CA SER A 170 -21.50 -4.52 -11.01
C SER A 170 -22.48 -3.85 -10.04
N LYS A 171 -23.55 -4.58 -9.68
CA LYS A 171 -24.58 -4.09 -8.76
C LYS A 171 -23.99 -3.69 -7.41
N ASP A 172 -23.07 -4.50 -6.88
CA ASP A 172 -22.45 -4.25 -5.58
C ASP A 172 -21.59 -2.97 -5.60
N VAL A 173 -20.77 -2.75 -6.64
CA VAL A 173 -20.00 -1.50 -6.79
C VAL A 173 -20.93 -0.28 -6.90
N LYS A 174 -22.01 -0.37 -7.67
CA LYS A 174 -22.98 0.74 -7.79
C LYS A 174 -23.64 1.12 -6.47
N ILE A 175 -23.92 0.13 -5.61
CA ILE A 175 -24.47 0.38 -4.28
C ILE A 175 -23.41 1.08 -3.42
N ALA A 176 -22.19 0.54 -3.36
CA ALA A 176 -21.11 1.11 -2.58
C ALA A 176 -20.70 2.54 -3.03
N ASP A 177 -20.81 2.84 -4.33
CA ASP A 177 -20.61 4.19 -4.87
C ASP A 177 -21.78 5.14 -4.54
N LYS A 178 -23.02 4.65 -4.60
CA LYS A 178 -24.23 5.44 -4.31
C LYS A 178 -24.29 5.87 -2.84
N ASP A 179 -23.83 5.01 -1.94
CA ASP A 179 -23.78 5.29 -0.51
C ASP A 179 -22.63 6.27 -0.15
N GLY A 180 -21.90 6.77 -1.16
CA GLY A 180 -20.91 7.84 -1.03
C GLY A 180 -19.58 7.42 -0.40
N MET A 181 -19.50 6.19 0.12
CA MET A 181 -18.40 5.74 0.96
C MET A 181 -17.10 5.51 0.17
N ILE A 182 -17.19 4.92 -1.03
CA ILE A 182 -16.02 4.75 -1.89
C ILE A 182 -15.61 6.08 -2.54
N LYS A 183 -16.58 6.82 -3.12
CA LYS A 183 -16.30 8.07 -3.86
C LYS A 183 -15.63 9.15 -3.01
N ASN A 184 -16.01 9.26 -1.73
CA ASN A 184 -15.37 10.19 -0.80
C ASN A 184 -13.95 9.74 -0.46
N SER A 185 -13.75 8.43 -0.26
CA SER A 185 -12.45 7.85 0.08
C SER A 185 -11.43 7.94 -1.06
N ILE A 186 -11.86 7.80 -2.33
CA ILE A 186 -10.99 7.94 -3.52
C ILE A 186 -10.22 9.28 -3.52
N LYS A 187 -10.85 10.37 -3.06
CA LYS A 187 -10.19 11.68 -2.99
C LYS A 187 -8.98 11.68 -2.05
N PHE A 188 -9.05 10.92 -0.96
CA PHE A 188 -7.95 10.75 -0.01
C PHE A 188 -6.88 9.77 -0.52
N LEU A 189 -7.25 8.83 -1.39
CA LEU A 189 -6.30 7.86 -1.96
C LEU A 189 -5.44 8.43 -3.09
N ASN A 190 -5.83 9.52 -3.76
CA ASN A 190 -5.09 10.02 -4.93
C ASN A 190 -3.71 10.62 -4.61
N ASN A 191 -3.46 11.07 -3.38
CA ASN A 191 -2.17 11.66 -2.98
C ASN A 191 -1.35 10.68 -2.15
N ILE A 192 -0.23 10.16 -2.66
CA ILE A 192 0.71 9.37 -1.84
C ILE A 192 1.35 10.31 -0.83
N THR A 193 0.92 10.22 0.43
CA THR A 193 1.62 10.85 1.55
C THR A 193 2.39 9.76 2.29
N ILE A 194 3.72 9.82 2.22
CA ILE A 194 4.61 9.05 3.10
C ILE A 194 4.90 9.78 4.42
N ARG A 195 4.33 10.97 4.60
CA ARG A 195 4.56 11.85 5.76
C ARG A 195 4.34 11.13 7.08
N ASP A 196 3.32 10.28 7.16
CA ASP A 196 2.99 9.51 8.36
C ASP A 196 3.94 8.32 8.60
N LEU A 197 4.67 7.90 7.56
CA LEU A 197 5.75 6.92 7.67
C LEU A 197 7.13 7.56 7.87
N GLU A 198 7.31 8.85 7.61
CA GLU A 198 8.64 9.47 7.67
C GLU A 198 9.33 9.29 9.02
N GLY A 199 8.59 9.38 10.13
CA GLY A 199 9.13 9.15 11.47
C GLY A 199 9.61 7.71 11.66
N PHE A 200 8.80 6.75 11.22
CA PHE A 200 9.14 5.33 11.24
C PHE A 200 10.33 5.01 10.32
N MET A 201 10.30 5.52 9.09
CA MET A 201 11.36 5.34 8.09
C MET A 201 12.69 5.99 8.51
N LYS A 202 12.66 7.17 9.15
CA LYS A 202 13.86 7.81 9.71
C LYS A 202 14.48 6.96 10.82
N LYS A 203 13.66 6.45 11.74
CA LYS A 203 14.10 5.55 12.82
C LYS A 203 14.74 4.28 12.27
N GLU A 204 14.15 3.70 11.22
CA GLU A 204 14.59 2.44 10.60
C GLU A 204 15.62 2.62 9.45
N LYS A 205 16.08 3.85 9.18
CA LYS A 205 17.01 4.20 8.10
C LYS A 205 16.57 3.67 6.72
N ILE A 206 15.28 3.77 6.40
CA ILE A 206 14.71 3.39 5.11
C ILE A 206 14.85 4.57 4.13
N LYS A 207 15.32 4.32 2.90
CA LYS A 207 15.45 5.35 1.88
C LYS A 207 14.13 5.51 1.12
N TYR A 208 13.75 6.75 0.82
CA TYR A 208 12.62 7.03 -0.07
C TYR A 208 12.96 8.20 -0.99
N TYR A 209 12.32 8.22 -2.16
CA TYR A 209 12.43 9.31 -3.13
C TYR A 209 11.28 10.30 -2.85
N LYS A 210 11.63 11.58 -2.72
CA LYS A 210 10.67 12.68 -2.55
C LYS A 210 9.92 12.96 -3.85
#